data_AF-A0A7R9QPY6-F1
#
_entry.id   AF-A0A7R9QPY6-F1
#
_cell.length_a   1.000
_cell.length_b   1.000
_cell.length_c   1.000
_cell.angle_alpha   90.00
_cell.angle_beta   90.00
_cell.angle_gamma   90.00
#
_symmetry.space_group_name_H-M   'P 1'
#
loop_
_entity.id
_entity.type
_entity.pdbx_description
1 polymer ?
#
loop_
_entity_poly.entity_id
_entity_poly.type
_entity_poly.pdbx_seq_one_letter_code
_entity_poly.pdbx_strand_id
1 'polypeptide(L)' 'MSESHLDEYEHYNYDQDKYANTGHGGKQRSKKEISDHTNQTDPNGHTRKIVNKLQNSEHKKASQKLEKRPSLS' A
#
# COMPACT_ATOMS: atom_id res chain seq x y z
N MET A 1 8.51 -1.68 29.80
CA MET A 1 8.75 -0.23 29.89
C MET A 1 7.41 0.42 30.21
N SER A 2 7.21 0.89 31.44
CA SER A 2 5.96 1.52 31.87
C SER A 2 5.85 2.94 31.33
N GLU A 3 4.64 3.39 31.00
CA GLU A 3 4.34 4.73 30.45
C GLU A 3 4.81 5.90 31.34
N SER A 4 5.16 5.64 32.60
CA SER A 4 5.71 6.62 33.55
C SER A 4 7.16 7.04 33.28
N HIS A 5 7.79 6.55 32.21
CA HIS A 5 9.18 6.87 31.84
C HIS A 5 9.30 7.60 30.51
N LEU A 6 8.16 7.93 29.88
CA LEU A 6 8.14 8.69 28.64
C LEU A 6 8.08 10.19 28.98
N ASP A 7 8.98 10.98 28.40
CA ASP A 7 8.92 12.44 28.53
C ASP A 7 7.86 13.05 27.59
N GLU A 8 7.47 14.31 27.83
CA GLU A 8 6.45 15.02 27.04
C GLU A 8 6.79 15.09 25.54
N TYR A 9 8.07 14.97 25.17
CA TYR A 9 8.55 14.98 23.80
C TYR A 9 8.57 13.59 23.14
N GLU A 10 8.66 12.51 23.92
CA GLU A 10 8.63 11.15 23.39
C GLU A 10 7.26 10.82 22.77
N HIS A 11 6.17 11.44 23.22
CA HIS A 11 4.82 11.24 22.67
C HIS A 11 4.62 11.83 21.25
N TYR A 12 5.37 12.87 20.90
CA TYR A 12 5.21 13.53 19.60
C TYR A 12 5.67 12.63 18.44
N ASN A 13 6.73 11.85 18.65
CA ASN A 13 7.25 10.95 17.63
C ASN A 13 6.30 9.76 17.38
N TYR A 14 5.68 9.22 18.43
CA TYR A 14 4.76 8.07 18.31
C TYR A 14 3.45 8.40 17.59
N ASP A 15 2.87 9.58 17.84
CA ASP A 15 1.64 9.99 17.16
C ASP A 15 1.87 10.19 15.67
N GLN A 16 3.01 10.76 15.28
CA GLN A 16 3.35 10.97 13.87
C GLN A 16 3.71 9.67 13.14
N ASP A 17 4.38 8.73 13.81
CA ASP A 17 4.71 7.43 13.23
C ASP A 17 3.45 6.58 12.97
N LYS A 18 2.40 6.80 13.77
CA LYS A 18 1.07 6.21 13.56
C LYS A 18 0.47 6.68 12.23
N TYR A 19 0.62 7.95 11.87
CA TYR A 19 0.12 8.47 10.59
C TYR A 19 1.03 8.13 9.40
N ALA A 20 2.32 7.89 9.63
CA ALA A 20 3.25 7.47 8.58
C ALA A 20 2.98 6.03 8.06
N ASN A 21 2.36 5.19 8.90
CA ASN A 21 2.17 3.75 8.63
C ASN A 21 0.70 3.31 8.57
N THR A 22 -0.27 4.21 8.79
CA THR A 22 -1.69 3.84 8.76
C THR A 22 -2.31 3.93 7.38
N GLY A 23 -2.45 2.77 6.77
CA GLY A 23 -3.65 2.44 6.01
C GLY A 23 -3.38 2.00 4.58
N HIS A 24 -3.32 0.68 4.38
CA HIS A 24 -3.81 -0.10 3.23
C HIS A 24 -3.50 0.33 1.78
N GLY A 25 -2.84 1.45 1.53
CA GLY A 25 -2.34 1.91 0.25
C GLY A 25 -0.83 1.75 0.29
N GLY A 26 -0.32 0.70 -0.34
CA GLY A 26 1.09 0.23 -0.26
C GLY A 26 2.16 1.18 -0.81
N LYS A 27 1.96 2.50 -0.71
CA LYS A 27 2.86 3.58 -1.14
C LYS A 27 2.85 4.81 -0.22
N GLN A 28 2.37 4.70 1.03
CA GLN A 28 2.31 5.84 1.99
C GLN A 28 1.70 7.10 1.39
N ARG A 29 0.65 6.95 0.58
CA ARG A 29 -0.07 8.09 -0.01
C ARG A 29 -1.22 8.48 0.90
N SER A 30 -1.40 9.79 1.11
CA SER A 30 -2.59 10.31 1.75
C SER A 30 -3.84 9.94 0.94
N LYS A 31 -5.00 9.89 1.60
CA LYS A 31 -6.30 9.62 0.94
C LYS A 31 -6.57 10.62 -0.22
N LYS A 32 -6.09 11.87 -0.07
CA LYS A 32 -6.18 12.90 -1.10
C LYS A 32 -5.36 12.54 -2.33
N GLU A 33 -4.08 12.20 -2.16
CA GLU A 33 -3.20 11.79 -3.26
C GLU A 33 -3.70 10.53 -3.98
N ILE A 34 -4.32 9.58 -3.24
CA ILE A 34 -4.95 8.42 -3.86
C ILE A 34 -6.10 8.84 -4.77
N SER A 35 -6.95 9.78 -4.33
CA SER A 35 -8.06 10.30 -5.13
C SER A 35 -7.56 11.01 -6.39
N ASP A 36 -6.53 11.85 -6.25
CA ASP A 36 -6.00 12.65 -7.37
C ASP A 36 -5.23 11.79 -8.40
N HIS A 37 -4.69 10.65 -7.97
CA HIS A 37 -3.93 9.74 -8.83
C HIS A 37 -4.70 8.49 -9.29
N THR A 38 -5.95 8.30 -8.88
CA THR A 38 -6.81 7.20 -9.34
C THR A 38 -8.05 7.73 -10.04
N ASN A 39 -8.46 7.07 -11.13
CA ASN A 39 -9.72 7.38 -11.83
C ASN A 39 -9.81 8.75 -12.53
N GLN A 40 -8.68 9.35 -12.88
CA GLN A 40 -8.67 10.55 -13.73
C GLN A 40 -9.29 10.23 -15.09
N THR A 41 -10.19 11.09 -15.54
CA THR A 41 -10.81 11.03 -16.87
C THR A 41 -9.85 11.59 -17.92
N ASP A 42 -8.69 10.93 -18.10
CA ASP A 42 -7.95 11.09 -19.34
C ASP A 42 -8.51 10.12 -20.40
N PRO A 43 -8.67 10.56 -21.67
CA PRO A 43 -9.17 9.70 -22.74
C PRO A 43 -8.31 8.44 -22.96
N ASN A 44 -7.03 8.47 -22.56
CA ASN A 44 -6.11 7.32 -22.54
C ASN A 44 -5.92 6.70 -21.13
N GLY A 45 -6.70 7.13 -20.15
CA GLY A 45 -6.61 6.71 -18.76
C GLY A 45 -7.30 5.39 -18.50
N HIS A 46 -8.44 5.23 -19.15
CA HIS A 46 -9.26 4.04 -19.03
C HIS A 46 -8.50 2.82 -19.58
N THR A 47 -7.89 2.95 -20.77
CA THR A 47 -7.04 1.94 -21.40
C THR A 47 -5.84 1.61 -20.52
N ARG A 48 -5.07 2.61 -20.06
CA ARG A 48 -3.92 2.41 -19.16
C ARG A 48 -4.31 1.70 -17.86
N LYS A 49 -5.45 2.06 -17.26
CA LYS A 49 -5.96 1.42 -16.04
C LYS A 49 -6.36 -0.03 -16.28
N ILE A 50 -7.00 -0.33 -17.42
CA ILE A 50 -7.35 -1.71 -17.80
C ILE A 50 -6.07 -2.54 -17.96
N VAL A 51 -5.08 -2.05 -18.70
CA VAL A 51 -3.79 -2.74 -18.90
C VAL A 51 -3.09 -3.01 -17.57
N ASN A 52 -2.97 -1.99 -16.71
CA ASN A 52 -2.34 -2.15 -15.40
C ASN A 52 -3.09 -3.17 -14.51
N LYS A 53 -4.42 -3.18 -14.53
CA LYS A 53 -5.21 -4.19 -13.80
C LYS A 53 -4.95 -5.59 -14.32
N LEU A 54 -4.94 -5.77 -15.65
CA LEU A 54 -4.67 -7.05 -16.28
C LEU A 54 -3.28 -7.59 -15.89
N GLN A 55 -2.25 -6.76 -16.01
CA GLN A 55 -0.88 -7.12 -15.61
C GLN A 55 -0.79 -7.51 -14.13
N ASN A 56 -1.34 -6.69 -13.23
CA ASN A 56 -1.33 -6.97 -11.79
C ASN A 56 -2.07 -8.27 -11.44
N SER A 57 -3.21 -8.53 -12.10
CA SER A 57 -3.95 -9.78 -11.92
C SER A 57 -3.13 -10.99 -12.35
N GLU A 58 -2.44 -10.93 -13.48
CA GLU A 58 -1.57 -12.03 -13.93
C GLU A 58 -0.36 -12.22 -13.03
N HIS A 59 0.31 -11.15 -12.59
CA HIS A 59 1.40 -11.23 -11.61
C HIS A 59 0.96 -11.87 -10.30
N LYS A 60 -0.24 -11.52 -9.80
CA LYS A 60 -0.80 -12.13 -8.57
C LYS A 60 -1.13 -13.61 -8.76
N LYS A 61 -1.66 -14.01 -9.92
CA LYS A 61 -1.88 -15.43 -10.23
C LYS A 61 -0.55 -16.18 -10.31
N ALA A 62 0.47 -15.60 -10.92
CA ALA A 62 1.80 -16.19 -11.05
C ALA A 62 2.48 -16.38 -9.69
N SER A 63 2.43 -15.37 -8.80
CA SER A 63 2.97 -15.49 -7.44
C SER A 63 2.23 -16.56 -6.64
N GLN A 64 0.89 -16.58 -6.68
CA GLN A 64 0.09 -17.62 -6.04
C GLN A 64 0.37 -19.03 -6.58
N LYS A 65 0.69 -19.15 -7.88
CA LYS A 65 1.08 -20.43 -8.47
C LYS A 65 2.44 -20.87 -7.93
N LEU A 66 3.40 -19.95 -7.78
CA LEU A 66 4.73 -20.25 -7.25
C LEU A 66 4.66 -20.76 -5.80
N GLU A 67 3.90 -20.07 -4.95
CA GLU A 67 3.66 -20.43 -3.53
C GLU A 67 3.03 -21.83 -3.37
N LYS A 68 2.18 -22.23 -4.33
CA LYS A 68 1.46 -23.52 -4.28
C LYS A 68 2.26 -24.69 -4.86
N ARG A 69 3.45 -24.48 -5.41
CA ARG A 69 4.27 -25.59 -5.92
C ARG A 69 4.90 -26.30 -4.72
N PRO A 70 4.66 -27.60 -4.53
CA PRO A 70 5.42 -28.35 -3.53
C PRO A 70 6.90 -28.27 -3.90
N SER A 71 7.75 -27.97 -2.91
CA SER A 71 9.20 -28.07 -3.07
C SER A 71 9.51 -29.51 -3.50
N LEU A 72 10.06 -29.67 -4.70
CA LEU A 72 10.62 -30.95 -5.14
C LEU A 72 11.78 -31.28 -4.18
N SER A 73 11.58 -32.24 -3.28
CA SER A 73 12.62 -32.82 -2.43
C SER A 73 13.36 -33.93 -3.17
#